data_AF-A0A1E1W9M7-F1
#
_entry.id   AF-A0A1E1W9M7-F1
#
_cell.length_a   1.000
_cell.length_b   1.000
_cell.length_c   1.000
_cell.angle_alpha   90.00
_cell.angle_beta   90.00
_cell.angle_gamma   90.00
#
_symmetry.space_group_name_H-M   'P 1'
#
loop_
_entity.id
_entity.type
_entity.pdbx_description
1 polymer ?
#
loop_
_entity_poly.entity_id
_entity_poly.type
_entity_poly.pdbx_seq_one_letter_code
_entity_poly.pdbx_strand_id
1 'polypeptide(L)'
;CEVQSTANTLTCHSEILEQPWLKKKDITVNCIPSNSRKKRQLLGGQQEQDPNNAEYRQLAEESLSKYLVSSGTTQYHKIIKINKVTTQVVAGSMTRIDFTVAPTNCVVDSNGQPTASNCEVQSTANTLTCHSEILEQPWLKKKEITVNCIPSNSRKK
;
A
#
# COMPACT_ATOMS: atom_id res chain seq x y z
N CYS A 1 -19.05 45.83 -5.19
CA CYS A 1 -17.71 45.24 -4.98
C CYS A 1 -17.09 45.00 -6.35
N GLU A 2 -15.99 45.67 -6.68
CA GLU A 2 -15.24 45.43 -7.92
C GLU A 2 -14.05 44.53 -7.62
N VAL A 3 -13.75 43.61 -8.54
CA VAL A 3 -12.62 42.69 -8.44
C VAL A 3 -11.34 43.47 -8.74
N GLN A 4 -10.54 43.74 -7.72
CA GLN A 4 -9.25 44.40 -7.88
C GLN A 4 -8.17 43.37 -8.29
N SER A 5 -7.63 43.55 -9.50
CA SER A 5 -6.46 42.87 -10.07
C SER A 5 -6.60 41.37 -10.39
N THR A 6 -6.36 41.02 -11.66
CA THR A 6 -6.32 39.63 -12.18
C THR A 6 -5.08 38.83 -11.76
N ALA A 7 -4.12 39.46 -11.05
CA ALA A 7 -2.86 38.85 -10.65
C ALA A 7 -3.00 37.78 -9.56
N ASN A 8 -4.11 37.75 -8.81
CA ASN A 8 -4.38 36.79 -7.73
C ASN A 8 -5.52 35.81 -8.06
N THR A 9 -5.66 35.44 -9.34
CA THR A 9 -6.68 34.46 -9.75
C THR A 9 -6.24 33.04 -9.39
N LEU A 10 -7.07 32.37 -8.57
CA LEU A 10 -6.91 30.96 -8.21
C LEU A 10 -7.75 30.09 -9.16
N THR A 11 -7.13 29.07 -9.75
CA THR A 11 -7.83 28.02 -10.49
C THR A 11 -8.04 26.83 -9.58
N CYS A 12 -9.29 26.60 -9.18
CA CYS A 12 -9.68 25.46 -8.36
C CYS A 12 -10.23 24.35 -9.24
N HIS A 13 -9.75 23.12 -9.01
CA HIS A 13 -10.30 21.91 -9.60
C HIS A 13 -10.88 21.04 -8.49
N SER A 14 -12.16 20.70 -8.58
CA SER A 14 -12.85 19.82 -7.64
C SER A 14 -13.13 18.47 -8.27
N GLU A 15 -12.76 17.41 -7.58
CA GLU A 15 -13.05 16.02 -7.94
C GLU A 15 -13.91 15.42 -6.82
N ILE A 16 -15.07 14.87 -7.17
CA ILE A 16 -16.04 14.34 -6.21
C ILE A 16 -16.21 12.86 -6.51
N LEU A 17 -15.88 12.00 -5.54
CA LEU A 17 -16.07 10.57 -5.62
C LEU A 17 -17.20 10.17 -4.67
N GLU A 18 -18.30 9.70 -5.23
CA GLU A 18 -19.46 9.25 -4.47
C GLU A 18 -19.62 7.74 -4.65
N GLN A 19 -19.66 7.01 -3.54
CA GLN A 19 -19.81 5.55 -3.50
C GLN A 19 -21.10 5.23 -2.72
N PRO A 20 -22.27 5.22 -3.39
CA PRO A 20 -23.57 5.08 -2.73
C PRO A 20 -23.71 3.80 -1.91
N TRP A 21 -23.12 2.69 -2.38
CA TRP A 21 -23.15 1.40 -1.69
C TRP A 21 -22.32 1.36 -0.42
N LEU A 22 -21.33 2.26 -0.28
CA LEU A 22 -20.53 2.45 0.94
C LEU A 22 -21.02 3.65 1.76
N LYS A 23 -22.05 4.37 1.31
CA LYS A 23 -22.48 5.67 1.87
C LYS A 23 -21.29 6.63 2.06
N LYS A 24 -20.29 6.54 1.17
CA LYS A 24 -19.05 7.30 1.26
C LYS A 24 -19.02 8.37 0.18
N LYS A 25 -18.58 9.57 0.54
CA LYS A 25 -18.40 10.69 -0.36
C LYS A 25 -17.09 11.40 -0.05
N ASP A 26 -16.16 11.35 -0.99
CA ASP A 26 -14.88 12.03 -0.91
C ASP A 26 -14.90 13.25 -1.84
N ILE A 27 -14.47 14.40 -1.33
CA ILE A 27 -14.41 15.66 -2.07
C ILE A 27 -12.97 16.15 -2.03
N THR A 28 -12.33 16.18 -3.20
CA THR A 28 -10.96 16.64 -3.37
C THR A 28 -10.98 17.98 -4.07
N VAL A 29 -10.57 19.06 -3.40
CA VAL A 29 -10.48 20.40 -4.00
C VAL A 29 -9.03 20.83 -4.07
N ASN A 30 -8.57 21.14 -5.27
CA ASN A 30 -7.19 21.49 -5.54
C ASN A 30 -7.09 22.86 -6.21
N CYS A 31 -6.84 23.89 -5.40
CA CYS A 31 -6.68 25.28 -5.84
C CYS A 31 -5.22 25.66 -6.00
N ILE A 32 -4.90 26.33 -7.10
CA ILE A 32 -3.54 26.80 -7.39
C ILE A 32 -3.57 28.18 -8.03
N PRO A 33 -2.50 28.98 -7.85
CA PRO A 33 -2.31 30.21 -8.60
C PRO A 33 -2.25 29.90 -10.10
N SER A 34 -2.96 30.70 -10.91
CA SER A 34 -3.06 30.50 -12.37
C SER A 34 -1.69 30.37 -13.09
N ASN A 35 -0.63 30.96 -12.52
CA ASN A 35 0.74 30.94 -13.05
C ASN A 35 1.57 29.68 -12.70
N SER A 36 1.00 28.66 -12.05
CA SER A 36 1.73 27.44 -11.69
C SER A 36 1.48 26.28 -12.67
N ARG A 37 2.54 25.74 -13.27
CA ARG A 37 2.45 24.53 -14.11
C ARG A 37 2.13 23.31 -13.24
N LYS A 38 0.90 22.79 -13.31
CA LYS A 38 0.56 21.48 -12.71
C LYS A 38 1.24 20.35 -13.47
N LYS A 39 1.88 19.44 -12.73
CA LYS A 39 2.19 18.09 -13.23
C LYS A 39 0.86 17.39 -13.48
N ARG A 40 0.60 16.95 -14.71
CA ARG A 40 -0.65 16.26 -15.06
C ARG A 40 -0.71 14.95 -14.27
N GLN A 41 -1.69 14.81 -13.37
CA GLN A 41 -2.07 13.49 -12.84
C GLN A 41 -2.86 12.78 -13.94
N LEU A 42 -2.31 11.67 -14.44
CA LEU A 42 -3.02 10.79 -15.35
C LEU A 42 -4.02 9.98 -14.52
N LEU A 43 -5.30 10.06 -14.88
CA LEU A 43 -6.32 9.17 -14.32
C LEU A 43 -5.93 7.71 -14.65
N GLY A 44 -5.91 6.84 -13.63
CA GLY A 44 -5.43 5.46 -13.73
C GLY A 44 -3.91 5.27 -13.63
N GLY A 45 -3.14 6.35 -13.43
CA GLY A 45 -1.74 6.27 -13.06
C GLY A 45 -1.53 5.73 -11.64
N GLN A 46 -0.32 5.28 -11.34
CA GLN A 46 0.05 4.86 -9.99
C GLN A 46 -0.01 6.06 -9.04
N GLN A 47 -0.83 5.97 -8.00
CA GLN A 47 -0.95 6.96 -6.94
C GLN A 47 -0.24 6.44 -5.70
N GLU A 48 0.67 7.25 -5.14
CA GLU A 48 1.29 6.94 -3.86
C GLU A 48 0.29 7.21 -2.73
N GLN A 49 0.21 6.27 -1.79
CA GLN A 49 -0.74 6.31 -0.68
C GLN A 49 0.01 6.39 0.65
N ASP A 50 -0.69 6.80 1.71
CA ASP A 50 -0.09 6.87 3.04
C ASP A 50 0.20 5.46 3.60
N PRO A 51 1.48 5.12 3.87
CA PRO A 51 1.86 3.79 4.35
C PRO A 51 1.44 3.51 5.80
N ASN A 52 1.00 4.51 6.57
CA ASN A 52 0.56 4.35 7.95
C ASN A 52 -0.92 3.98 8.08
N ASN A 53 -1.67 3.95 6.96
CA ASN A 53 -3.06 3.54 6.98
C ASN A 53 -3.19 2.06 7.41
N ALA A 54 -4.08 1.80 8.37
CA ALA A 54 -4.32 0.47 8.92
C ALA A 54 -4.76 -0.55 7.86
N GLU A 55 -5.44 -0.12 6.81
CA GLU A 55 -5.87 -0.97 5.70
C GLU A 55 -4.68 -1.63 4.99
N TYR A 56 -3.63 -0.87 4.68
CA TYR A 56 -2.44 -1.42 4.01
C TYR A 56 -1.63 -2.32 4.92
N ARG A 57 -1.70 -2.10 6.23
CA ARG A 57 -1.09 -2.99 7.20
C ARG A 57 -1.78 -4.35 7.21
N GLN A 58 -3.11 -4.39 7.18
CA GLN A 58 -3.85 -5.65 7.08
C GLN A 58 -3.55 -6.38 5.76
N LEU A 59 -3.51 -5.67 4.64
CA LEU A 59 -3.16 -6.26 3.34
C LEU A 59 -1.71 -6.79 3.31
N ALA A 60 -0.78 -6.12 3.98
CA ALA A 60 0.59 -6.58 4.12
C ALA A 60 0.68 -7.85 4.99
N GLU A 61 -0.10 -7.93 6.08
CA GLU A 61 -0.18 -9.13 6.93
C GLU A 61 -0.75 -10.34 6.17
N GLU A 62 -1.80 -10.14 5.38
CA GLU A 62 -2.38 -11.18 4.50
C GLU A 62 -1.41 -11.60 3.38
N SER A 63 -0.66 -10.64 2.83
CA SER A 63 0.41 -10.93 1.87
C SER A 63 1.50 -11.78 2.50
N LEU A 64 1.93 -11.41 3.71
CA LEU A 64 2.98 -12.13 4.41
C LEU A 64 2.56 -13.54 4.79
N SER A 65 1.35 -13.74 5.30
CA SER A 65 0.85 -15.09 5.63
C SER A 65 0.81 -15.99 4.39
N LYS A 66 0.37 -15.46 3.25
CA LYS A 66 0.39 -16.19 1.97
C LYS A 66 1.81 -16.57 1.55
N TYR A 67 2.76 -15.65 1.70
CA TYR A 67 4.18 -15.93 1.43
C TYR A 67 4.73 -17.03 2.35
N LEU A 68 4.46 -16.98 3.66
CA LEU A 68 4.90 -18.00 4.62
C LEU A 68 4.38 -19.40 4.26
N VAL A 69 3.09 -19.50 3.91
CA VAL A 69 2.48 -20.77 3.46
C VAL A 69 3.11 -21.26 2.16
N SER A 70 3.31 -20.36 1.18
CA SER A 70 3.86 -20.73 -0.14
C SER A 70 5.37 -21.07 -0.13
N SER A 71 6.14 -20.44 0.76
CA SER A 71 7.59 -20.63 0.87
C SER A 71 7.98 -21.88 1.65
N GLY A 72 7.04 -22.47 2.41
CA GLY A 72 7.32 -23.61 3.30
C GLY A 72 8.28 -23.26 4.45
N THR A 73 8.42 -21.97 4.76
CA THR A 73 9.32 -21.52 5.82
C THR A 73 8.71 -21.82 7.19
N THR A 74 9.46 -22.46 8.07
CA THR A 74 9.02 -22.78 9.44
C THR A 74 9.18 -21.62 10.41
N GLN A 75 9.92 -20.58 10.03
CA GLN A 75 10.14 -19.38 10.84
C GLN A 75 9.10 -18.31 10.56
N TYR A 76 8.49 -17.76 11.62
CA TYR A 76 7.57 -16.64 11.51
C TYR A 76 8.33 -15.35 11.27
N HIS A 77 7.81 -14.53 10.36
CA HIS A 77 8.32 -13.21 10.08
C HIS A 77 7.29 -12.17 10.51
N LYS A 78 7.76 -11.07 11.10
CA LYS A 78 6.91 -9.95 11.53
C LYS A 78 7.23 -8.71 10.71
N ILE A 79 6.18 -7.97 10.34
CA ILE A 79 6.32 -6.69 9.65
C ILE A 79 6.89 -5.65 10.61
N ILE A 80 8.02 -5.05 10.22
CA ILE A 80 8.65 -3.95 10.96
C ILE A 80 8.09 -2.62 10.46
N LYS A 81 8.03 -2.46 9.14
CA LYS A 81 7.70 -1.18 8.51
C LYS A 81 7.11 -1.37 7.12
N ILE A 82 6.14 -0.54 6.78
CA ILE A 82 5.66 -0.36 5.42
C ILE A 82 6.44 0.82 4.82
N ASN A 83 7.18 0.57 3.74
CA ASN A 83 8.07 1.55 3.13
C ASN A 83 7.32 2.39 2.10
N LYS A 84 6.50 1.75 1.27
CA LYS A 84 5.78 2.41 0.19
C LYS A 84 4.48 1.68 -0.10
N VAL A 85 3.43 2.45 -0.36
CA VAL A 85 2.16 1.94 -0.85
C VAL A 85 1.80 2.70 -2.10
N THR A 86 1.34 1.97 -3.10
CA THR A 86 0.80 2.59 -4.30
C THR A 86 -0.45 1.87 -4.76
N THR A 87 -1.41 2.63 -5.26
CA THR A 87 -2.63 2.10 -5.84
C THR A 87 -2.72 2.49 -7.30
N GLN A 88 -3.30 1.62 -8.11
CA GLN A 88 -3.49 1.84 -9.54
C GLN A 88 -4.80 1.22 -9.98
N VAL A 89 -5.57 1.96 -10.77
CA VAL A 89 -6.76 1.43 -11.43
C VAL A 89 -6.32 0.72 -12.71
N VAL A 90 -6.65 -0.57 -12.81
CA VAL A 90 -6.37 -1.43 -13.97
C VAL A 90 -7.68 -2.12 -14.38
N ALA A 91 -7.63 -3.37 -14.85
CA ALA A 91 -8.80 -4.26 -14.85
C ALA A 91 -9.16 -4.71 -13.42
N GLY A 92 -9.23 -3.78 -12.46
CA GLY A 92 -9.39 -4.03 -11.03
C GLY A 92 -8.82 -2.86 -10.23
N SER A 93 -8.73 -3.03 -8.92
CA SER A 93 -7.85 -2.22 -8.06
C SER A 93 -6.57 -2.99 -7.81
N MET A 94 -5.45 -2.45 -8.29
CA MET A 94 -4.11 -2.97 -8.03
C MET A 94 -3.46 -2.16 -6.90
N THR A 95 -3.15 -2.82 -5.79
CA THR A 95 -2.43 -2.23 -4.66
C THR A 95 -1.06 -2.88 -4.56
N ARG A 96 0.00 -2.08 -4.65
CA ARG A 96 1.38 -2.55 -4.45
C ARG A 96 1.92 -2.04 -3.13
N ILE A 97 2.46 -2.94 -2.32
CA ILE A 97 2.96 -2.64 -0.99
C ILE A 97 4.41 -3.13 -0.88
N ASP A 98 5.31 -2.21 -0.60
CA ASP A 98 6.69 -2.52 -0.22
C ASP A 98 6.79 -2.46 1.29
N PHE A 99 7.11 -3.59 1.92
CA PHE A 99 7.23 -3.69 3.38
C PHE A 99 8.45 -4.50 3.79
N THR A 100 9.00 -4.18 4.95
CA THR A 100 10.15 -4.86 5.53
C THR A 100 9.70 -5.77 6.66
N VAL A 101 10.17 -7.01 6.63
CA VAL A 101 9.90 -8.01 7.66
C VAL A 101 11.19 -8.49 8.31
N ALA A 102 11.11 -8.93 9.55
CA ALA A 102 12.21 -9.58 10.24
C ALA A 102 11.79 -10.94 10.82
N PRO A 103 12.73 -11.90 10.90
CA PRO A 103 12.51 -13.17 11.56
C PRO A 103 12.24 -12.98 13.06
N THR A 104 11.30 -13.75 13.58
CA THR A 104 11.02 -13.87 15.00
C THR A 104 11.46 -15.23 15.53
N ASN A 105 11.38 -15.37 16.86
CA ASN A 105 11.60 -16.63 17.57
C ASN A 105 10.44 -17.64 17.42
N CYS A 106 9.38 -17.30 16.69
CA CYS A 106 8.21 -18.14 16.56
C CYS A 106 8.27 -19.05 15.34
N VAL A 107 7.56 -20.16 15.47
CA VAL A 107 7.29 -21.10 14.38
C VAL A 107 5.97 -20.73 13.71
N VAL A 108 5.88 -20.96 12.40
CA VAL A 108 4.63 -20.80 11.66
C VAL A 108 3.82 -22.10 11.69
N ASP A 109 2.53 -22.00 11.95
CA ASP A 109 1.57 -23.08 11.75
C ASP A 109 1.25 -23.27 10.26
N SER A 110 0.57 -24.37 9.91
CA SER A 110 0.14 -24.70 8.54
C SER A 110 -0.66 -23.60 7.83
N ASN A 111 -1.20 -22.64 8.58
CA ASN A 111 -2.00 -21.53 8.08
C ASN A 111 -1.23 -20.21 7.93
N GLY A 112 0.09 -20.18 8.15
CA GLY A 112 0.88 -18.95 8.06
C GLY A 112 0.78 -18.05 9.30
N GLN A 113 0.22 -18.55 10.40
CA GLN A 113 0.05 -17.84 11.67
C GLN A 113 1.09 -18.27 12.70
N PRO A 114 1.42 -17.41 13.67
CA PRO A 114 2.37 -17.77 14.72
C PRO A 114 1.72 -18.71 15.74
N THR A 115 2.41 -19.80 16.07
CA THR A 115 1.97 -20.78 17.08
C THR A 115 1.92 -20.18 18.50
N ALA A 116 2.64 -19.09 18.73
CA ALA A 116 2.71 -18.39 20.01
C ALA A 116 2.30 -16.91 19.88
N SER A 117 1.65 -16.36 20.90
CA SER A 117 1.20 -14.96 20.92
C SER A 117 2.32 -13.95 21.22
N ASN A 118 3.46 -14.40 21.75
CA ASN A 118 4.61 -13.58 22.16
C ASN A 118 5.81 -13.69 21.19
N CYS A 119 5.60 -13.38 19.92
CA CYS A 119 6.66 -13.37 18.91
C CYS A 119 7.50 -12.10 18.95
N GLU A 120 8.75 -12.25 19.35
CA GLU A 120 9.71 -11.16 19.42
C GLU A 120 10.71 -11.24 18.26
N VAL A 121 11.12 -10.08 17.75
CA VAL A 121 12.02 -9.99 16.60
C VAL A 121 13.42 -10.43 17.03
N GLN A 122 13.92 -11.52 16.46
CA GLN A 122 15.21 -12.09 16.85
C GLN A 122 16.40 -11.33 16.26
N SER A 123 16.26 -10.78 15.05
CA SER A 123 17.37 -10.12 14.38
C SER A 123 16.87 -9.09 13.38
N THR A 124 17.28 -7.83 13.59
CA THR A 124 17.09 -6.74 12.61
C THR A 124 18.11 -6.80 11.47
N ALA A 125 19.16 -7.61 11.61
CA ALA A 125 20.19 -7.82 10.59
C ALA A 125 19.72 -8.70 9.41
N ASN A 126 18.79 -9.64 9.65
CA ASN A 126 18.27 -10.57 8.64
C ASN A 126 16.90 -10.11 8.13
N THR A 127 16.77 -8.83 7.81
CA THR A 127 15.51 -8.27 7.31
C THR A 127 15.28 -8.65 5.85
N LEU A 128 14.05 -8.99 5.51
CA LEU A 128 13.60 -9.21 4.14
C LEU A 128 12.77 -8.01 3.71
N THR A 129 12.96 -7.55 2.48
CA THR A 129 12.11 -6.57 1.82
C THR A 129 11.15 -7.34 0.92
N CYS A 130 9.86 -7.25 1.23
CA CYS A 130 8.80 -7.89 0.48
C CYS A 130 8.08 -6.87 -0.40
N HIS A 131 7.87 -7.25 -1.65
CA HIS A 131 7.02 -6.56 -2.60
C HIS A 131 5.76 -7.41 -2.79
N SER A 132 4.60 -6.87 -2.41
CA SER A 132 3.32 -7.49 -2.70
C SER A 132 2.53 -6.72 -3.73
N GLU A 133 1.89 -7.46 -4.62
CA GLU A 133 0.90 -6.97 -5.57
C GLU A 133 -0.44 -7.65 -5.26
N ILE A 134 -1.44 -6.83 -4.90
CA ILE A 134 -2.79 -7.27 -4.60
C ILE A 134 -3.71 -6.74 -5.70
N LEU A 135 -4.30 -7.65 -6.49
CA LEU A 135 -5.29 -7.32 -7.51
C LEU A 135 -6.67 -7.78 -7.05
N GLU A 136 -7.57 -6.82 -6.88
CA GLU A 136 -8.97 -7.06 -6.53
C GLU A 136 -9.87 -6.74 -7.72
N GLN A 137 -10.72 -7.72 -8.08
CA GLN A 137 -11.69 -7.62 -9.16
C GLN A 137 -13.09 -7.94 -8.60
N PRO A 138 -13.79 -6.96 -8.01
CA PRO A 138 -15.07 -7.20 -7.33
C PRO A 138 -16.14 -7.81 -8.24
N TRP A 139 -16.16 -7.43 -9.52
CA TRP A 139 -17.11 -7.98 -10.50
C TRP A 139 -16.86 -9.45 -10.86
N LEU A 140 -15.64 -9.96 -10.64
CA LEU A 140 -15.32 -11.39 -10.76
C LEU A 140 -15.26 -12.11 -9.41
N LYS A 141 -15.47 -11.39 -8.29
CA LYS A 141 -15.25 -11.88 -6.92
C LYS A 141 -13.86 -12.52 -6.75
N LYS A 142 -12.87 -12.00 -7.46
CA LYS A 142 -11.50 -12.53 -7.51
C LYS A 142 -10.56 -11.60 -6.77
N LYS A 143 -9.73 -12.18 -5.90
CA LYS A 143 -8.63 -11.50 -5.23
C LYS A 143 -7.35 -12.31 -5.45
N GLU A 144 -6.36 -11.68 -6.07
CA GLU A 144 -5.08 -12.29 -6.37
C GLU A 144 -3.99 -11.53 -5.62
N ILE A 145 -3.14 -12.29 -4.93
CA ILE A 145 -2.07 -11.75 -4.09
C ILE A 145 -0.78 -12.43 -4.52
N THR A 146 0.17 -11.64 -5.00
CA THR A 146 1.50 -12.09 -5.41
C THR A 146 2.52 -11.43 -4.52
N VAL A 147 3.43 -12.21 -3.92
CA VAL A 147 4.37 -11.70 -2.91
C VAL A 147 5.75 -12.24 -3.18
N ASN A 148 6.72 -11.33 -3.29
CA ASN A 148 8.12 -11.65 -3.51
C ASN A 148 8.96 -10.98 -2.42
N CYS A 149 9.68 -11.77 -1.63
CA CYS A 149 10.56 -11.27 -0.59
C CYS A 149 12.03 -11.49 -0.95
N ILE A 150 12.84 -10.46 -0.79
CA ILE A 150 14.29 -10.49 -1.03
C ILE A 150 15.06 -10.02 0.21
N PRO A 151 16.26 -10.56 0.50
CA PRO A 151 17.09 -10.08 1.60
C PRO A 151 17.49 -8.60 1.42
N SER A 152 17.36 -7.80 2.48
CA SER A 152 17.67 -6.36 2.45
C SER A 152 19.16 -6.06 2.20
N ASN A 153 20.05 -7.02 2.49
CA ASN A 153 21.50 -6.93 2.28
C ASN A 153 21.93 -6.92 0.80
N SER A 154 21.00 -6.86 -0.16
CA SER A 154 21.27 -6.98 -1.59
C SER A 154 21.63 -5.67 -2.30
N ARG A 155 21.86 -4.55 -1.58
CA ARG A 155 22.26 -3.26 -2.20
C ARG A 155 23.45 -2.59 -1.48
N LYS A 156 24.64 -3.10 -1.76
CA LYS A 156 25.85 -2.26 -1.90
C LYS A 156 26.58 -2.71 -3.16
N LYS A 157 26.31 -2.04 -4.28
CA LYS A 157 27.25 -1.93 -5.38
C LYS A 157 27.04 -0.59 -6.06
#